data_AF-A0AAJ1B325-F1
#
_entry.id   AF-A0AAJ1B325-F1
#
_cell.length_a   1.000
_cell.length_b   1.000
_cell.length_c   1.000
_cell.angle_alpha   90.00
_cell.angle_beta   90.00
_cell.angle_gamma   90.00
#
_symmetry.space_group_name_H-M   'P 1'
#
loop_
_entity.id
_entity.type
_entity.pdbx_description
1 polymer ?
#
loop_
_entity_poly.entity_id
_entity_poly.type
_entity_poly.pdbx_seq_one_letter_code
_entity_poly.pdbx_strand_id
1 'polypeptide(L)'
;ANLAAMVNLGLPVPQGFTVTTEACNEYYADGKIINDEMKKQIDDCLERLEKLADKKLGGLDNPLLVSVRSGAKFSMPGMMDTILN
;
A
#
# COMPACT_ATOMS: atom_id res chain seq x y z
N ALA A 1 3.43 8.98 6.24
CA ALA A 1 3.10 10.25 6.93
C ALA A 1 2.73 11.37 5.95
N ASN A 2 3.60 11.72 4.99
CA ASN A 2 3.36 12.86 4.10
C ASN A 2 2.10 12.73 3.22
N LEU A 3 1.82 11.55 2.66
CA LEU A 3 0.60 11.32 1.86
C LEU A 3 -0.69 11.56 2.67
N ALA A 4 -0.76 11.01 3.88
CA ALA A 4 -1.90 11.21 4.78
C ALA A 4 -2.07 12.71 5.14
N ALA A 5 -0.98 13.44 5.35
CA ALA A 5 -1.03 14.87 5.60
C ALA A 5 -1.58 15.65 4.39
N MET A 6 -1.17 15.30 3.16
CA MET A 6 -1.68 15.94 1.95
C MET A 6 -3.17 15.70 1.73
N VAL A 7 -3.66 14.48 2.00
CA VAL A 7 -5.09 14.15 1.95
C VAL A 7 -5.86 14.98 2.98
N ASN A 8 -5.35 15.10 4.21
CA ASN A 8 -5.99 15.91 5.26
C ASN A 8 -5.99 17.42 4.94
N LEU A 9 -5.04 17.88 4.11
CA LEU A 9 -4.98 19.25 3.60
C LEU A 9 -5.87 19.48 2.38
N GLY A 10 -6.63 18.47 1.93
CA GLY A 10 -7.55 18.57 0.78
C GLY A 10 -6.84 18.62 -0.57
N LEU A 11 -5.56 18.26 -0.65
CA LEU A 11 -4.85 18.21 -1.92
C LEU A 11 -5.32 17.00 -2.74
N PRO A 12 -5.39 17.12 -4.08
CA PRO A 12 -5.79 16.03 -4.95
C PRO A 12 -4.67 14.97 -4.99
N VAL A 13 -4.76 14.00 -4.08
CA VAL A 13 -3.84 12.87 -3.98
C VAL A 13 -4.60 11.59 -4.32
N PRO A 14 -4.06 10.71 -5.18
CA PRO A 14 -4.64 9.39 -5.41
C PRO A 14 -4.81 8.62 -4.10
N GLN A 15 -5.96 7.99 -3.93
CA GLN A 15 -6.23 7.16 -2.75
C GLN A 15 -5.29 5.96 -2.71
N GLY A 16 -4.95 5.52 -1.51
CA GLY A 16 -4.08 4.37 -1.28
C GLY A 16 -4.00 4.05 0.21
N PHE A 17 -3.21 3.05 0.56
CA PHE A 17 -2.95 2.65 1.93
C PHE A 17 -1.45 2.44 2.18
N THR A 18 -1.06 2.34 3.44
CA THR A 18 0.34 2.13 3.84
C THR A 18 0.41 0.90 4.73
N VAL A 19 1.24 -0.06 4.33
CA VAL A 19 1.66 -1.16 5.20
C VAL A 19 2.68 -0.61 6.19
N THR A 20 2.45 -0.86 7.48
CA THR A 20 3.22 -0.21 8.54
C THR A 20 4.62 -0.81 8.68
N THR A 21 5.49 -0.13 9.44
CA THR A 21 6.82 -0.67 9.76
C THR A 21 6.75 -1.84 10.75
N GLU A 22 5.72 -1.88 11.60
CA GLU A 22 5.45 -3.00 12.51
C GLU A 22 5.18 -4.29 11.72
N ALA A 23 4.35 -4.19 10.68
CA ALA A 23 4.08 -5.30 9.75
C ALA A 23 5.37 -5.82 9.07
N CYS A 24 6.33 -4.94 8.79
CA CYS A 24 7.65 -5.34 8.29
C CYS A 24 8.47 -6.11 9.34
N ASN A 25 8.45 -5.66 10.61
CA ASN A 25 9.14 -6.35 11.70
C ASN A 25 8.54 -7.75 11.94
N GLU A 26 7.20 -7.86 11.91
CA GLU A 26 6.49 -9.13 12.01
C GLU A 26 6.87 -10.09 10.87
N TYR A 27 6.90 -9.61 9.63
CA TYR A 27 7.37 -10.41 8.49
C TYR A 27 8.77 -11.02 8.73
N TYR A 28 9.71 -10.24 9.29
CA TYR A 28 11.04 -10.75 9.61
C TYR A 28 11.02 -11.74 10.80
N ALA A 29 10.20 -11.47 11.82
CA ALA A 29 10.04 -12.36 12.98
C ALA A 29 9.41 -13.72 12.59
N ASP A 30 8.49 -13.72 11.62
CA ASP A 30 7.82 -14.89 11.07
C ASP A 30 8.67 -15.65 10.03
N GLY A 31 9.96 -15.34 9.94
CA GLY A 31 10.87 -16.03 9.03
C GLY A 31 10.70 -15.64 7.57
N LYS A 32 10.35 -14.37 7.31
CA LYS A 32 10.07 -13.81 5.98
C LYS A 32 8.81 -14.39 5.34
N ILE A 33 7.79 -14.59 6.15
CA ILE A 33 6.48 -15.09 5.73
C ILE A 33 5.46 -14.00 6.01
N ILE A 34 4.61 -13.70 5.03
CA ILE A 34 3.42 -12.87 5.25
C ILE A 34 2.36 -13.79 5.84
N ASN A 35 2.06 -13.60 7.12
CA ASN A 35 1.04 -14.39 7.81
C ASN A 35 -0.38 -14.08 7.31
N ASP A 36 -1.34 -14.93 7.67
CA ASP A 36 -2.71 -14.83 7.15
C ASP A 36 -3.44 -13.58 7.63
N GLU A 37 -3.10 -13.07 8.82
CA GLU A 37 -3.68 -11.83 9.34
C GLU A 37 -3.23 -10.61 8.52
N MET A 38 -1.93 -10.50 8.22
CA MET A 38 -1.37 -9.46 7.36
C MET A 38 -1.99 -9.49 5.97
N LYS A 39 -2.12 -10.68 5.36
CA LYS A 39 -2.77 -10.83 4.05
C LYS A 39 -4.21 -10.33 4.09
N LYS A 40 -4.97 -10.75 5.09
CA LYS A 40 -6.37 -10.33 5.25
C LYS A 40 -6.49 -8.80 5.37
N GLN A 41 -5.63 -8.16 6.16
CA GLN A 41 -5.63 -6.70 6.30
C GLN A 41 -5.30 -5.98 4.98
N ILE A 42 -4.36 -6.52 4.19
CA ILE A 42 -4.04 -6.01 2.85
C ILE A 42 -5.25 -6.15 1.92
N ASP A 43 -5.90 -7.32 1.91
CA ASP A 43 -7.07 -7.59 1.08
C ASP A 43 -8.25 -6.66 1.45
N ASP A 44 -8.52 -6.47 2.75
CA ASP A 44 -9.57 -5.57 3.25
C ASP A 44 -9.30 -4.11 2.82
N CYS A 45 -8.03 -3.68 2.85
CA CYS A 45 -7.62 -2.35 2.40
C CYS A 45 -7.73 -2.19 0.88
N LEU A 46 -7.38 -3.23 0.12
CA LEU A 46 -7.51 -3.26 -1.33
C LEU A 46 -8.97 -3.20 -1.75
N GLU A 47 -9.86 -4.00 -1.14
CA GLU A 47 -11.29 -3.97 -1.44
C GLU A 47 -11.90 -2.58 -1.15
N ARG A 48 -11.46 -1.92 -0.08
CA ARG A 48 -11.85 -0.54 0.20
C ARG A 48 -11.34 0.43 -0.87
N LEU A 49 -10.11 0.26 -1.34
CA LEU A 49 -9.54 1.10 -2.40
C LEU A 49 -10.28 0.93 -3.72
N GLU A 50 -10.61 -0.31 -4.10
CA GLU A 50 -11.43 -0.64 -5.27
C GLU A 50 -12.78 0.08 -5.23
N LYS A 51 -13.48 0.02 -4.08
CA LYS A 51 -14.76 0.71 -3.87
C LYS A 51 -14.63 2.22 -3.97
N LEU A 52 -13.56 2.82 -3.43
CA LEU A 52 -13.31 4.26 -3.50
C LEU A 52 -12.96 4.73 -4.91
N ALA A 53 -12.28 3.88 -5.69
CA ALA A 53 -11.85 4.19 -7.04
C ALA A 53 -12.89 3.82 -8.11
N ASP A 54 -13.94 3.06 -7.74
CA ASP A 54 -14.91 2.44 -8.65
C ASP A 54 -14.21 1.60 -9.75
N LYS A 55 -13.19 0.83 -9.34
CA LYS A 55 -12.30 0.03 -10.21
C LYS A 55 -11.93 -1.27 -9.55
N LYS A 56 -11.55 -2.28 -10.35
CA LYS A 56 -11.14 -3.60 -9.84
C LYS A 56 -9.71 -3.96 -10.24
N LEU A 57 -8.88 -4.37 -9.29
CA LEU A 57 -7.52 -4.84 -9.56
C LEU A 57 -7.61 -6.11 -10.43
N GLY A 58 -6.94 -6.10 -11.57
CA GLY A 58 -7.02 -7.19 -12.55
C GLY A 58 -8.35 -7.26 -13.33
N GLY A 59 -9.21 -6.24 -13.25
CA GLY A 59 -10.40 -6.12 -14.09
C GLY A 59 -10.05 -5.92 -15.57
N LEU A 60 -10.80 -6.54 -16.48
CA LEU A 60 -10.54 -6.46 -17.93
C LEU A 60 -10.98 -5.11 -18.53
N ASP A 61 -12.16 -4.63 -18.15
CA ASP A 61 -12.78 -3.44 -18.77
C ASP A 61 -12.44 -2.13 -18.03
N ASN A 62 -12.28 -2.17 -16.69
CA ASN A 62 -11.95 -1.01 -15.86
C ASN A 62 -10.93 -1.39 -14.76
N PRO A 63 -9.65 -1.63 -15.14
CA PRO A 63 -8.62 -2.07 -14.20
C PRO A 63 -8.27 -0.97 -13.19
N LEU A 64 -8.22 -1.35 -11.92
CA LEU A 64 -7.47 -0.61 -10.91
C LEU A 64 -5.99 -0.91 -11.12
N LEU A 65 -5.20 0.14 -11.31
CA LEU A 65 -3.75 0.05 -11.37
C LEU A 65 -3.16 0.68 -10.11
N VAL A 66 -2.18 0.03 -9.51
CA VAL A 66 -1.56 0.46 -8.26
C VAL A 66 -0.06 0.65 -8.44
N SER A 67 0.51 1.60 -7.71
CA SER A 67 1.95 1.73 -7.58
C SER A 67 2.38 1.31 -6.18
N VAL A 68 3.43 0.52 -6.07
CA VAL A 68 4.01 0.10 -4.79
C VAL A 68 5.31 0.87 -4.58
N ARG A 69 5.42 1.55 -3.44
CA ARG A 69 6.60 2.35 -3.08
C ARG A 69 7.06 1.97 -1.69
N SER A 70 8.33 1.62 -1.53
CA SER A 70 8.90 1.49 -0.19
C SER A 70 9.09 2.87 0.46
N GLY A 71 8.83 2.94 1.76
CA GLY A 71 9.17 4.09 2.58
C GLY A 71 9.60 3.62 3.96
N ALA A 72 10.67 4.21 4.50
CA ALA A 72 11.02 4.07 5.91
C ALA A 72 10.88 5.42 6.61
N LYS A 73 10.95 5.36 7.95
CA LYS A 73 11.01 6.54 8.82
C LYS A 73 12.13 7.50 8.43
N PHE A 74 13.26 6.97 7.96
CA PHE A 74 14.38 7.74 7.46
C PHE A 74 14.60 7.43 5.97
N SER A 75 14.98 8.45 5.20
CA SER A 75 15.28 8.29 3.78
C SER A 75 16.52 7.42 3.65
N MET A 76 16.36 6.21 3.15
CA MET A 76 17.47 5.28 2.89
C MET A 76 17.69 5.21 1.38
N PRO A 77 18.78 5.81 0.86
CA PRO A 77 19.19 5.59 -0.52
C PRO A 77 19.44 4.09 -0.74
N GLY A 78 18.79 3.49 -1.74
CA GLY A 78 18.92 2.06 -2.05
C GLY A 78 17.84 1.14 -1.45
N MET A 79 16.82 1.66 -0.77
CA MET A 79 15.63 0.87 -0.45
C MET A 79 14.70 0.76 -1.66
N MET A 80 14.41 -0.50 -2.02
CA MET A 80 13.40 -1.09 -2.92
C MET A 80 12.82 -0.23 -4.05
N ASP A 81 12.76 -0.84 -5.24
CA ASP A 81 12.22 -0.22 -6.45
C ASP A 81 10.79 0.28 -6.28
N THR A 82 10.52 1.46 -6.83
CA THR A 82 9.15 1.90 -7.07
C THR A 82 8.60 1.09 -8.23
N ILE A 83 7.61 0.25 -7.95
CA ILE A 83 6.93 -0.50 -8.99
C ILE A 83 5.76 0.37 -9.47
N LEU A 84 5.89 0.79 -10.72
CA LEU A 84 4.79 1.28 -11.54
C LEU A 84 4.49 0.17 -12.55
N ASN A 85 3.24 0.10 -13.03
CA ASN A 85 2.80 -0.95 -13.96
C ASN A 85 3.78 -1.16 -15.12
#